data_AF-A0A6U4MFX3-F1
#
_entry.id   AF-A0A6U4MFX3-F1
#
_cell.length_a   1.000
_cell.length_b   1.000
_cell.length_c   1.000
_cell.angle_alpha   90.00
_cell.angle_beta   90.00
_cell.angle_gamma   90.00
#
_symmetry.space_group_name_H-M   'P 1'
#
loop_
_entity.id
_entity.type
_entity.pdbx_description
1 polymer ?
#
loop_
_entity_poly.entity_id
_entity_poly.type
_entity_poly.pdbx_seq_one_letter_code
_entity_poly.pdbx_strand_id
1 'polypeptide(L)'
;MDFDPAEETPLVRFTEAAAGAATATAGAIGGGSQPQIRQELAVPSSTMNMSAGGRAEAALSGVGGALAGLPTVASGKKGDPPEEKPASESMWDDGLSTNFDTEEITQARFEEIKARTMFQMVEDVNNGAQKLLFLTNAQADLIASSSNSIEKLITALELPFKPKLLIQLGTDFASPGICASFNPNDNWAREYGVDCPEPSFANHSDIRVALSKIDAFMLDVIIPLACQTNALILCSGIKEQWLAASLTKIIKMQKSKFGTNPPFSVLATTSVINNFYAAPAHLNRHWRVVRRQSKAWCHRDKKIVDMLHAIPKEDLWDPDLVDLTPDAP
;
A
#
# COMPACT_ATOMS: atom_id res chain seq x y z
N MET A 1 -34.49 -43.38 18.44
CA MET A 1 -34.42 -42.03 17.84
C MET A 1 -33.11 -41.46 18.36
N ASP A 2 -32.06 -41.81 17.65
CA ASP A 2 -30.68 -41.51 18.00
C ASP A 2 -30.36 -40.07 17.57
N PHE A 3 -29.80 -39.30 18.50
CA PHE A 3 -29.34 -37.93 18.29
C PHE A 3 -27.92 -37.99 17.72
N ASP A 4 -27.74 -37.42 16.54
CA ASP A 4 -26.46 -37.31 15.84
C ASP A 4 -25.74 -36.01 16.23
N PRO A 5 -24.55 -36.04 16.87
CA PRO A 5 -23.81 -34.84 17.27
C PRO A 5 -22.68 -34.56 16.28
N ALA A 6 -23.00 -34.10 15.07
CA ALA A 6 -21.99 -33.66 14.09
C ALA A 6 -22.58 -32.77 12.98
N GLU A 7 -23.06 -31.57 13.33
CA GLU A 7 -23.10 -30.47 12.36
C GLU A 7 -22.49 -29.22 13.01
N GLU A 8 -21.16 -29.16 12.99
CA GLU A 8 -20.43 -27.90 13.11
C GLU A 8 -20.71 -27.07 11.86
N THR A 9 -21.66 -26.16 11.97
CA THR A 9 -21.81 -25.06 11.02
C THR A 9 -20.65 -24.08 11.25
N PRO A 10 -19.84 -23.76 10.22
CA PRO A 10 -18.78 -22.77 10.38
C PRO A 10 -19.41 -21.39 10.52
N LEU A 11 -19.50 -20.92 11.77
CA LEU A 11 -19.80 -19.55 12.11
C LEU A 11 -18.60 -18.69 11.70
N VAL A 12 -18.63 -18.13 10.49
CA VAL A 12 -17.61 -17.18 10.01
C VAL A 12 -17.78 -15.86 10.79
N ARG A 13 -17.10 -15.76 11.93
CA ARG A 13 -16.87 -14.49 12.61
C ARG A 13 -15.64 -13.83 11.99
N PHE A 14 -15.84 -12.70 11.31
CA PHE A 14 -14.75 -11.77 11.06
C PHE A 14 -14.39 -11.10 12.39
N THR A 15 -13.41 -11.64 13.09
CA THR A 15 -12.74 -10.90 14.16
C THR A 15 -11.76 -9.94 13.51
N GLU A 16 -12.12 -8.66 13.47
CA GLU A 16 -11.13 -7.59 13.38
C GLU A 16 -10.16 -7.75 14.55
N ALA A 17 -8.91 -8.06 14.25
CA ALA A 17 -7.83 -7.95 15.21
C ALA A 17 -7.66 -6.46 15.51
N ALA A 18 -8.27 -6.03 16.61
CA ALA A 18 -8.09 -4.70 17.17
C ALA A 18 -6.59 -4.43 17.36
N ALA A 19 -6.06 -3.46 16.60
CA ALA A 19 -4.81 -2.81 16.91
C ALA A 19 -5.00 -1.97 18.18
N GLY A 20 -4.95 -2.63 19.33
CA GLY A 20 -4.97 -2.01 20.65
C GLY A 20 -3.66 -1.29 20.93
N ALA A 21 -3.59 0.00 20.64
CA ALA A 21 -2.54 0.88 21.17
C ALA A 21 -2.93 1.33 22.59
N ALA A 22 -2.25 0.75 23.58
CA ALA A 22 -2.30 1.16 24.97
C ALA A 22 -1.85 2.63 25.12
N THR A 23 -2.76 3.51 25.49
CA THR A 23 -2.44 4.87 25.97
C THR A 23 -2.60 4.88 27.48
N ALA A 24 -1.48 4.90 28.19
CA ALA A 24 -1.42 5.12 29.63
C ALA A 24 -0.93 6.53 29.90
N THR A 25 -1.81 7.43 30.34
CA THR A 25 -1.42 8.50 31.26
C THR A 25 -2.58 8.96 32.14
N ALA A 26 -2.29 9.01 33.43
CA ALA A 26 -3.16 9.37 34.52
C ALA A 26 -3.43 10.88 34.64
N GLY A 27 -4.46 11.22 35.42
CA GLY A 27 -4.40 12.37 36.32
C GLY A 27 -5.33 13.54 36.01
N ALA A 28 -6.51 13.50 36.64
CA ALA A 28 -7.42 14.63 36.78
C ALA A 28 -6.78 15.83 37.52
N ILE A 29 -7.25 17.05 37.26
CA ILE A 29 -7.67 18.08 38.24
C ILE A 29 -8.21 19.32 37.47
N GLY A 30 -9.36 19.83 37.92
CA GLY A 30 -9.59 21.27 37.98
C GLY A 30 -10.51 21.89 36.92
N GLY A 31 -11.79 22.06 37.29
CA GLY A 31 -12.72 22.93 36.58
C GLY A 31 -12.40 24.42 36.74
N GLY A 32 -12.88 25.21 35.80
CA GLY A 32 -12.82 26.67 35.83
C GLY A 32 -13.52 27.28 34.62
N SER A 33 -14.68 27.88 34.88
CA SER A 33 -15.55 28.54 33.91
C SER A 33 -15.01 29.90 33.43
N GLN A 34 -15.49 30.28 32.23
CA GLN A 34 -15.61 31.65 31.65
C GLN A 34 -14.38 32.33 30.99
N PRO A 35 -14.58 33.34 30.12
CA PRO A 35 -15.71 33.64 29.21
C PRO A 35 -15.28 33.99 27.77
N GLN A 36 -16.30 34.13 26.90
CA GLN A 36 -16.23 34.60 25.52
C GLN A 36 -15.57 35.99 25.40
N ILE A 37 -14.61 36.13 24.50
CA ILE A 37 -14.20 37.42 23.93
C ILE A 37 -14.36 37.35 22.41
N ARG A 38 -15.36 38.09 21.94
CA ARG A 38 -15.69 38.36 20.55
C ARG A 38 -14.73 39.45 20.06
N GLN A 39 -13.79 39.13 19.19
CA GLN A 39 -13.01 40.13 18.45
C GLN A 39 -13.56 40.22 17.02
N GLU A 40 -14.18 41.36 16.73
CA GLU A 40 -14.45 41.83 15.38
C GLU A 40 -13.12 42.14 14.69
N LEU A 41 -12.83 41.44 13.59
CA LEU A 41 -11.75 41.79 12.67
C LEU A 41 -12.36 42.49 11.45
N ALA A 42 -12.13 43.80 11.40
CA ALA A 42 -12.43 44.65 10.25
C ALA A 42 -11.57 44.24 9.05
N VAL A 43 -12.22 44.06 7.90
CA VAL A 43 -11.61 43.82 6.60
C VAL A 43 -11.37 45.17 5.92
N PRO A 44 -10.14 45.54 5.54
CA PRO A 44 -9.93 46.59 4.56
C PRO A 44 -9.92 46.01 3.14
N SER A 45 -10.95 46.34 2.37
CA SER A 45 -10.97 46.20 0.92
C SER A 45 -9.89 47.07 0.29
N SER A 46 -8.96 46.46 -0.44
CA SER A 46 -8.06 47.16 -1.36
C SER A 46 -8.26 46.63 -2.77
N THR A 47 -8.98 47.44 -3.55
CA THR A 47 -9.05 47.40 -5.01
C THR A 47 -7.70 47.84 -5.58
N MET A 48 -7.01 46.96 -6.30
CA MET A 48 -5.94 47.36 -7.21
C MET A 48 -6.26 46.93 -8.64
N ASN A 49 -6.52 47.96 -9.45
CA ASN A 49 -6.39 47.96 -10.91
C ASN A 49 -4.93 47.70 -11.29
N MET A 50 -4.68 46.79 -12.24
CA MET A 50 -3.46 46.77 -13.03
C MET A 50 -3.80 46.37 -14.47
N SER A 51 -3.13 47.09 -15.37
CA SER A 51 -3.47 47.38 -16.75
C SER A 51 -3.00 46.31 -17.75
N ALA A 52 -3.62 46.38 -18.92
CA ALA A 52 -3.22 45.72 -20.16
C ALA A 52 -1.82 46.14 -20.67
N GLY A 53 -1.22 45.25 -21.47
CA GLY A 53 -0.31 45.62 -22.56
C GLY A 53 1.08 44.97 -22.49
N GLY A 54 1.45 44.18 -23.51
CA GLY A 54 2.84 43.80 -23.72
C GLY A 54 3.06 42.57 -24.58
N ARG A 55 3.14 42.79 -25.89
CA ARG A 55 3.44 41.86 -26.99
C ARG A 55 4.97 41.71 -27.14
N ALA A 56 5.46 40.56 -27.61
CA ALA A 56 6.40 40.38 -28.74
C ALA A 56 7.47 39.27 -28.57
N GLU A 57 7.66 38.55 -29.69
CA GLU A 57 8.86 37.87 -30.24
C GLU A 57 9.45 36.63 -29.52
N ALA A 58 9.46 35.43 -30.10
CA ALA A 58 10.06 34.92 -31.36
C ALA A 58 11.59 34.77 -31.30
N ALA A 59 12.06 33.50 -31.27
CA ALA A 59 13.35 33.10 -31.83
C ALA A 59 13.34 31.60 -32.18
N LEU A 60 13.55 31.34 -33.47
CA LEU A 60 13.87 30.06 -34.11
C LEU A 60 15.37 29.75 -33.96
N SER A 61 15.70 28.45 -33.93
CA SER A 61 16.95 27.80 -34.41
C SER A 61 17.12 26.50 -33.61
N GLY A 62 17.25 25.29 -34.16
CA GLY A 62 17.82 24.89 -35.44
C GLY A 62 18.89 23.81 -35.16
N VAL A 63 19.06 22.88 -36.11
CA VAL A 63 20.13 21.84 -36.19
C VAL A 63 19.87 20.62 -35.29
N GLY A 64 19.78 19.37 -35.76
CA GLY A 64 20.33 18.71 -36.94
C GLY A 64 21.30 17.61 -36.47
N GLY A 65 21.15 16.36 -36.94
CA GLY A 65 22.16 15.33 -36.67
C GLY A 65 21.64 13.88 -36.69
N ALA A 66 21.62 13.31 -37.88
CA ALA A 66 21.52 11.87 -38.10
C ALA A 66 22.78 11.14 -37.58
N LEU A 67 22.62 9.94 -37.01
CA LEU A 67 23.66 8.93 -37.00
C LEU A 67 23.06 7.55 -37.28
N ALA A 68 23.52 6.98 -38.38
CA ALA A 68 23.30 5.63 -38.83
C ALA A 68 24.29 4.66 -38.17
N GLY A 69 23.91 3.39 -38.13
CA GLY A 69 24.84 2.28 -38.33
C GLY A 69 25.34 1.59 -37.06
N LEU A 70 24.80 0.41 -36.78
CA LEU A 70 25.56 -0.67 -36.16
C LEU A 70 25.29 -1.99 -36.90
N PRO A 71 26.34 -2.79 -37.19
CA PRO A 71 26.23 -4.01 -37.97
C PRO A 71 25.99 -5.27 -37.12
N THR A 72 25.40 -6.24 -37.79
CA THR A 72 25.24 -7.66 -37.46
C THR A 72 26.58 -8.41 -37.50
N VAL A 73 26.90 -9.21 -36.47
CA VAL A 73 27.86 -10.34 -36.48
C VAL A 73 27.38 -11.35 -35.42
N ALA A 74 26.75 -12.47 -35.76
CA ALA A 74 27.30 -13.76 -36.21
C ALA A 74 28.16 -14.52 -35.17
N SER A 75 27.52 -15.53 -34.56
CA SER A 75 28.02 -16.90 -34.27
C SER A 75 29.45 -17.14 -33.79
N GLY A 76 29.56 -17.78 -32.61
CA GLY A 76 30.77 -18.48 -32.17
C GLY A 76 30.45 -19.63 -31.20
N LYS A 77 30.33 -20.84 -31.73
CA LYS A 77 30.40 -22.12 -30.99
C LYS A 77 31.86 -22.44 -30.65
N LYS A 78 32.13 -22.83 -29.40
CA LYS A 78 33.29 -23.64 -28.90
C LYS A 78 33.20 -23.58 -27.37
N GLY A 79 33.27 -24.63 -26.58
CA GLY A 79 33.58 -26.04 -26.74
C GLY A 79 33.89 -26.54 -25.33
N ASP A 80 33.19 -27.58 -24.88
CA ASP A 80 33.38 -28.15 -23.54
C ASP A 80 34.74 -28.85 -23.42
N PRO A 81 35.51 -28.64 -22.33
CA PRO A 81 36.59 -29.53 -21.94
C PRO A 81 36.09 -30.69 -21.07
N PRO A 82 36.82 -31.83 -21.05
CA PRO A 82 36.39 -33.08 -20.44
C PRO A 82 36.42 -33.06 -18.91
N GLU A 83 35.37 -33.62 -18.32
CA GLU A 83 35.21 -33.82 -16.88
C GLU A 83 36.03 -35.04 -16.43
N GLU A 84 37.18 -34.78 -15.82
CA GLU A 84 38.00 -35.79 -15.13
C GLU A 84 37.35 -36.18 -13.79
N LYS A 85 37.00 -37.47 -13.66
CA LYS A 85 36.74 -38.12 -12.38
C LYS A 85 38.05 -38.40 -11.66
N PRO A 86 38.19 -37.98 -10.39
CA PRO A 86 38.95 -38.75 -9.42
C PRO A 86 38.02 -39.50 -8.45
N ALA A 87 38.31 -40.79 -8.33
CA ALA A 87 37.79 -41.68 -7.31
C ALA A 87 38.56 -41.48 -5.99
N SER A 88 37.83 -41.37 -4.88
CA SER A 88 38.08 -41.99 -3.56
C SER A 88 37.15 -41.32 -2.55
N GLU A 89 36.12 -42.02 -2.05
CA GLU A 89 36.22 -42.82 -0.83
C GLU A 89 37.04 -42.14 0.27
N SER A 90 36.38 -41.27 1.05
CA SER A 90 36.72 -41.10 2.45
C SER A 90 35.44 -40.94 3.27
N MET A 91 35.02 -42.10 3.76
CA MET A 91 34.21 -42.39 4.93
C MET A 91 34.46 -41.39 6.07
N TRP A 92 33.57 -40.41 6.20
CA TRP A 92 33.34 -39.65 7.44
C TRP A 92 31.88 -39.87 7.82
N ASP A 93 31.63 -41.03 8.42
CA ASP A 93 30.42 -41.34 9.17
C ASP A 93 30.55 -40.66 10.54
N ASP A 94 30.35 -39.34 10.55
CA ASP A 94 30.17 -38.59 11.78
C ASP A 94 28.75 -38.89 12.27
N GLY A 95 28.65 -39.91 13.13
CA GLY A 95 27.45 -40.39 13.82
C GLY A 95 26.80 -39.36 14.76
N LEU A 96 26.64 -38.12 14.32
CA LEU A 96 25.61 -37.21 14.79
C LEU A 96 24.35 -37.51 14.00
N SER A 97 23.71 -38.62 14.38
CA SER A 97 22.31 -38.88 14.08
C SER A 97 21.48 -37.79 14.75
N THR A 98 21.35 -36.64 14.07
CA THR A 98 20.17 -35.81 14.23
C THR A 98 19.05 -36.61 13.60
N ASN A 99 18.42 -37.45 14.40
CA ASN A 99 17.02 -37.80 14.21
C ASN A 99 16.23 -36.48 14.30
N PHE A 100 16.34 -35.63 13.29
CA PHE A 100 15.21 -34.83 12.89
C PHE A 100 14.22 -35.89 12.45
N ASP A 101 13.28 -36.19 13.34
CA ASP A 101 12.03 -36.80 12.92
C ASP A 101 11.62 -36.05 11.66
N THR A 102 11.69 -36.76 10.55
CA THR A 102 11.29 -36.27 9.23
C THR A 102 9.75 -36.22 9.24
N GLU A 103 9.20 -35.49 10.22
CA GLU A 103 7.86 -34.97 10.18
C GLU A 103 7.80 -34.17 8.89
N GLU A 104 7.18 -34.78 7.91
CA GLU A 104 6.78 -34.19 6.65
C GLU A 104 6.32 -32.76 6.94
N ILE A 105 7.16 -31.77 6.59
CA ILE A 105 6.89 -30.37 6.93
C ILE A 105 5.59 -30.03 6.23
N THR A 106 4.52 -29.93 7.01
CA THR A 106 3.21 -29.60 6.48
C THR A 106 3.31 -28.28 5.74
N GLN A 107 2.56 -28.13 4.66
CA GLN A 107 2.53 -26.89 3.88
C GLN A 107 2.28 -25.65 4.77
N ALA A 108 1.48 -25.79 5.83
CA ALA A 108 1.23 -24.74 6.81
C ALA A 108 2.49 -24.36 7.59
N ARG A 109 3.27 -25.33 8.09
CA ARG A 109 4.53 -25.08 8.80
C ARG A 109 5.57 -24.46 7.88
N PHE A 110 5.59 -24.85 6.61
CA PHE A 110 6.45 -24.23 5.61
C PHE A 110 6.08 -22.76 5.35
N GLU A 111 4.79 -22.45 5.21
CA GLU A 111 4.31 -21.06 5.07
C GLU A 111 4.62 -20.21 6.31
N GLU A 112 4.55 -20.80 7.50
CA GLU A 112 4.94 -20.15 8.76
C GLU A 112 6.44 -19.81 8.76
N ILE A 113 7.30 -20.78 8.41
CA ILE A 113 8.75 -20.58 8.33
C ILE A 113 9.07 -19.48 7.30
N LYS A 114 8.41 -19.48 6.14
CA LYS A 114 8.56 -18.41 5.14
C LYS A 114 8.19 -17.05 5.71
N ALA A 115 7.08 -16.94 6.44
CA ALA A 115 6.68 -15.69 7.06
C ALA A 115 7.63 -15.25 8.19
N ARG A 116 8.19 -16.15 8.99
CA ARG A 116 9.17 -15.78 10.05
C ARG A 116 10.53 -15.34 9.51
N THR A 117 10.89 -15.82 8.32
CA THR A 117 12.20 -15.59 7.69
C THR A 117 12.16 -14.58 6.55
N MET A 118 10.96 -14.20 6.08
CA MET A 118 10.74 -13.42 4.85
C MET A 118 11.31 -14.07 3.59
N PHE A 119 11.62 -15.37 3.64
CA PHE A 119 12.25 -16.07 2.53
C PHE A 119 11.33 -16.15 1.31
N GLN A 120 11.74 -15.47 0.22
CA GLN A 120 10.99 -15.41 -1.06
C GLN A 120 9.54 -14.93 -0.90
N MET A 121 9.28 -14.07 0.08
CA MET A 121 7.94 -13.50 0.32
C MET A 121 7.72 -12.21 -0.47
N VAL A 122 8.79 -11.50 -0.83
CA VAL A 122 8.74 -10.26 -1.61
C VAL A 122 8.95 -10.57 -3.08
N GLU A 123 8.07 -10.02 -3.93
CA GLU A 123 8.07 -10.22 -5.38
C GLU A 123 8.25 -8.86 -6.08
N ASP A 124 9.03 -8.86 -7.16
CA ASP A 124 9.15 -7.70 -8.04
C ASP A 124 7.93 -7.63 -8.98
N VAL A 125 7.22 -6.51 -8.96
CA VAL A 125 6.08 -6.22 -9.84
C VAL A 125 6.32 -4.96 -10.66
N ASN A 126 5.50 -4.73 -11.67
CA ASN A 126 5.62 -3.61 -12.59
C ASN A 126 7.02 -3.50 -13.21
N ASN A 127 7.52 -4.63 -13.72
CA ASN A 127 8.86 -4.78 -14.31
C ASN A 127 10.01 -4.45 -13.33
N GLY A 128 9.82 -4.72 -12.04
CA GLY A 128 10.81 -4.43 -11.00
C GLY A 128 10.80 -2.99 -10.52
N ALA A 129 9.82 -2.18 -10.94
CA ALA A 129 9.65 -0.83 -10.42
C ALA A 129 9.15 -0.81 -8.97
N GLN A 130 8.50 -1.89 -8.52
CA GLN A 130 7.89 -2.00 -7.20
C GLN A 130 8.12 -3.37 -6.58
N LYS A 131 8.19 -3.38 -5.25
CA LYS A 131 8.18 -4.60 -4.44
C LYS A 131 6.75 -4.86 -3.96
N LEU A 132 6.28 -6.10 -4.08
CA LEU A 132 4.99 -6.55 -3.56
C LEU A 132 5.21 -7.61 -2.50
N LEU A 133 4.48 -7.46 -1.39
CA LEU A 133 4.34 -8.50 -0.38
C LEU A 133 2.87 -8.88 -0.24
N PHE A 134 2.54 -10.11 -0.62
CA PHE A 134 1.18 -10.64 -0.51
C PHE A 134 1.08 -11.55 0.72
N LEU A 135 0.21 -11.18 1.67
CA LEU A 135 0.08 -11.88 2.96
C LEU A 135 -1.32 -12.46 3.15
N THR A 136 -1.40 -13.62 3.79
CA THR A 136 -2.62 -14.06 4.46
C THR A 136 -2.73 -13.40 5.84
N ASN A 137 -3.92 -13.41 6.45
CA ASN A 137 -4.11 -12.88 7.81
C ASN A 137 -3.16 -13.53 8.82
N ALA A 138 -3.03 -14.86 8.79
CA ALA A 138 -2.12 -15.59 9.66
C ALA A 138 -0.64 -15.17 9.48
N GLN A 139 -0.22 -14.88 8.24
CA GLN A 139 1.12 -14.38 7.98
C GLN A 139 1.30 -12.95 8.48
N ALA A 140 0.31 -12.07 8.26
CA ALA A 140 0.32 -10.70 8.75
C ALA A 140 0.39 -10.65 10.29
N ASP A 141 -0.43 -11.46 10.98
CA ASP A 141 -0.45 -11.56 12.44
C ASP A 141 0.91 -12.04 12.98
N LEU A 142 1.47 -13.08 12.35
CA LEU A 142 2.77 -13.60 12.74
C LEU A 142 3.90 -12.58 12.53
N ILE A 143 3.84 -11.80 11.46
CA ILE A 143 4.82 -10.74 11.19
C ILE A 143 4.66 -9.59 12.21
N ALA A 144 3.42 -9.20 12.52
CA ALA A 144 3.12 -8.16 13.50
C ALA A 144 3.39 -8.58 14.96
N SER A 145 3.43 -9.88 15.25
CA SER A 145 3.60 -10.40 16.61
C SER A 145 4.94 -10.06 17.28
N SER A 146 5.96 -9.68 16.51
CA SER A 146 7.27 -9.33 17.07
C SER A 146 7.99 -8.23 16.29
N SER A 147 8.72 -7.39 17.01
CA SER A 147 9.57 -6.35 16.41
C SER A 147 10.64 -6.93 15.49
N ASN A 148 11.22 -8.10 15.84
CA ASN A 148 12.21 -8.79 15.02
C ASN A 148 11.65 -9.19 13.64
N SER A 149 10.41 -9.68 13.59
CA SER A 149 9.73 -9.99 12.32
C SER A 149 9.51 -8.73 11.48
N ILE A 150 9.15 -7.61 12.09
CA ILE A 150 9.01 -6.32 11.39
C ILE A 150 10.37 -5.82 10.87
N GLU A 151 11.46 -5.97 11.61
CA GLU A 151 12.80 -5.64 11.15
C GLU A 151 13.21 -6.48 9.93
N LYS A 152 12.93 -7.79 9.95
CA LYS A 152 13.14 -8.67 8.81
C LYS A 152 12.30 -8.27 7.61
N LEU A 153 11.04 -7.89 7.81
CA LEU A 153 10.17 -7.37 6.77
C LEU A 153 10.78 -6.11 6.13
N ILE A 154 11.16 -5.13 6.94
CA ILE A 154 11.79 -3.88 6.46
C ILE A 154 13.07 -4.17 5.69
N THR A 155 13.87 -5.13 6.17
CA THR A 155 15.10 -5.56 5.51
C THR A 155 14.81 -6.25 4.16
N ALA A 156 13.81 -7.13 4.11
CA ALA A 156 13.42 -7.86 2.91
C ALA A 156 12.79 -6.96 1.83
N LEU A 157 12.19 -5.84 2.23
CA LEU A 157 11.71 -4.80 1.31
C LEU A 157 12.84 -3.93 0.72
N GLU A 158 14.09 -4.16 1.15
CA GLU A 158 15.29 -3.48 0.61
C GLU A 158 15.18 -1.95 0.66
N LEU A 159 14.64 -1.40 1.76
CA LEU A 159 14.49 0.05 1.88
C LEU A 159 15.86 0.74 1.75
N PRO A 160 15.98 1.79 0.90
CA PRO A 160 17.26 2.43 0.61
C PRO A 160 17.87 3.14 1.83
N PHE A 161 17.05 3.49 2.81
CA PHE A 161 17.47 4.19 4.02
C PHE A 161 16.81 3.57 5.25
N LYS A 162 17.51 3.62 6.40
CA LYS A 162 16.92 3.30 7.69
C LYS A 162 15.99 4.43 8.12
N PRO A 163 14.67 4.18 8.28
CA PRO A 163 13.74 5.24 8.63
C PRO A 163 13.92 5.71 10.07
N LYS A 164 13.82 7.03 10.30
CA LYS A 164 13.85 7.64 11.65
C LYS A 164 12.47 8.07 12.14
N LEU A 165 11.51 8.15 11.22
CA LEU A 165 10.14 8.56 11.49
C LEU A 165 9.19 7.67 10.67
N LEU A 166 8.08 7.27 11.29
CA LEU A 166 6.95 6.65 10.61
C LEU A 166 5.86 7.71 10.43
N ILE A 167 5.43 7.96 9.21
CA ILE A 167 4.30 8.84 8.90
C ILE A 167 3.17 7.95 8.41
N GLN A 168 2.09 7.84 9.17
CA GLN A 168 0.92 7.07 8.77
C GLN A 168 -0.15 7.98 8.20
N LEU A 169 -0.37 7.89 6.90
CA LEU A 169 -1.53 8.46 6.23
C LEU A 169 -2.66 7.43 6.35
N GLY A 170 -3.60 7.68 7.25
CA GLY A 170 -4.75 6.80 7.44
C GLY A 170 -5.63 6.68 6.20
N THR A 171 -6.51 5.69 6.20
CA THR A 171 -7.54 5.56 5.16
C THR A 171 -8.53 6.71 5.26
N ASP A 172 -8.72 7.46 4.18
CA ASP A 172 -9.78 8.44 4.06
C ASP A 172 -11.10 7.76 3.63
N PHE A 173 -11.99 7.58 4.59
CA PHE A 173 -13.33 7.06 4.34
C PHE A 173 -14.28 8.12 3.77
N ALA A 174 -13.87 9.39 3.76
CA ALA A 174 -14.65 10.52 3.26
C ALA A 174 -14.59 10.70 1.72
N SER A 175 -13.87 9.83 1.00
CA SER A 175 -13.87 9.91 -0.46
C SER A 175 -15.28 9.61 -1.00
N PRO A 176 -15.83 10.39 -1.95
CA PRO A 176 -17.21 10.29 -2.40
C PRO A 176 -17.62 8.90 -2.86
N GLY A 177 -16.68 8.11 -3.40
CA GLY A 177 -16.94 6.73 -3.80
C GLY A 177 -17.12 5.78 -2.61
N ILE A 178 -16.40 6.00 -1.52
CA ILE A 178 -16.42 5.15 -0.32
C ILE A 178 -17.54 5.59 0.63
N CYS A 179 -17.71 6.90 0.81
CA CYS A 179 -18.76 7.42 1.69
C CYS A 179 -20.18 7.12 1.17
N ALA A 180 -20.37 7.13 -0.16
CA ALA A 180 -21.66 6.82 -0.78
C ALA A 180 -22.05 5.33 -0.72
N SER A 181 -21.07 4.44 -0.49
CA SER A 181 -21.30 2.99 -0.39
C SER A 181 -21.54 2.51 1.04
N PHE A 182 -21.49 3.40 2.04
CA PHE A 182 -21.77 3.03 3.42
C PHE A 182 -23.26 3.01 3.72
N ASN A 183 -23.69 1.90 4.31
CA ASN A 183 -25.02 1.80 4.89
C ASN A 183 -25.06 2.66 6.16
N PRO A 184 -25.92 3.68 6.25
CA PRO A 184 -26.01 4.53 7.44
C PRO A 184 -26.44 3.76 8.71
N ASN A 185 -26.89 2.51 8.56
CA ASN A 185 -27.24 1.64 9.69
C ASN A 185 -26.07 0.78 10.19
N ASP A 186 -24.90 0.83 9.54
CA ASP A 186 -23.76 0.07 10.01
C ASP A 186 -23.20 0.65 11.32
N ASN A 187 -23.07 -0.21 12.32
CA ASN A 187 -22.59 0.18 13.66
C ASN A 187 -21.19 0.79 13.64
N TRP A 188 -20.31 0.38 12.71
CA TRP A 188 -18.95 0.89 12.61
C TRP A 188 -18.96 2.39 12.21
N ALA A 189 -19.84 2.81 11.30
CA ALA A 189 -19.94 4.22 10.89
C ALA A 189 -20.29 5.09 12.11
N ARG A 190 -21.18 4.61 12.99
CA ARG A 190 -21.55 5.29 14.23
C ARG A 190 -20.42 5.29 15.26
N GLU A 191 -19.69 4.18 15.41
CA GLU A 191 -18.56 4.07 16.34
C GLU A 191 -17.40 5.01 15.98
N TYR A 192 -17.14 5.22 14.69
CA TYR A 192 -16.12 6.17 14.22
C TYR A 192 -16.64 7.61 14.05
N GLY A 193 -17.88 7.89 14.47
CA GLY A 193 -18.49 9.22 14.35
C GLY A 193 -18.74 9.66 12.90
N VAL A 194 -18.78 8.71 11.97
CA VAL A 194 -19.10 8.89 10.55
C VAL A 194 -20.63 8.80 10.37
N ASP A 195 -21.37 9.56 11.17
CA ASP A 195 -22.74 9.93 10.82
C ASP A 195 -22.62 11.07 9.78
N CYS A 196 -22.42 10.71 8.50
CA CYS A 196 -22.49 11.66 7.38
C CYS A 196 -23.82 11.50 6.63
N PRO A 197 -24.96 11.94 7.20
CA PRO A 197 -26.23 11.95 6.47
C PRO A 197 -26.23 12.95 5.30
N GLU A 198 -25.29 13.90 5.32
CA GLU A 198 -25.09 14.88 4.26
C GLU A 198 -23.75 14.65 3.54
N PRO A 199 -23.68 14.89 2.23
CA PRO A 199 -22.40 14.88 1.53
C PRO A 199 -21.46 15.88 2.20
N SER A 200 -20.20 15.48 2.43
CA SER A 200 -19.21 16.31 3.14
C SER A 200 -18.93 17.66 2.44
N PHE A 201 -19.42 17.84 1.21
CA PHE A 201 -19.27 19.04 0.40
C PHE A 201 -20.59 19.40 -0.29
N ALA A 202 -20.96 20.67 -0.25
CA ALA A 202 -22.17 21.17 -0.90
C ALA A 202 -22.07 21.15 -2.44
N ASN A 203 -20.87 21.26 -2.99
CA ASN A 203 -20.63 21.28 -4.43
C ASN A 203 -19.24 20.73 -4.81
N HIS A 204 -19.06 20.39 -6.09
CA HIS A 204 -17.78 19.87 -6.59
C HIS A 204 -16.62 20.88 -6.55
N SER A 205 -16.88 22.19 -6.55
CA SER A 205 -15.82 23.19 -6.38
C SER A 205 -15.16 23.10 -5.02
N ASP A 206 -15.94 22.87 -3.96
CA ASP A 206 -15.42 22.77 -2.60
C ASP A 206 -14.51 21.56 -2.44
N ILE A 207 -14.84 20.43 -3.10
CA ILE A 207 -13.97 19.25 -3.17
C ILE A 207 -12.61 19.61 -3.79
N ARG A 208 -12.60 20.37 -4.90
CA ARG A 208 -11.34 20.79 -5.54
C ARG A 208 -10.51 21.71 -4.65
N VAL A 209 -11.17 22.62 -3.91
CA VAL A 209 -10.50 23.51 -2.95
C VAL A 209 -9.90 22.68 -1.80
N ALA A 210 -10.64 21.71 -1.27
CA ALA A 210 -10.15 20.82 -0.22
C ALA A 210 -8.96 19.98 -0.70
N LEU A 211 -9.05 19.35 -1.86
CA LEU A 211 -7.95 18.60 -2.47
C LEU A 211 -6.71 19.47 -2.69
N SER A 212 -6.90 20.72 -3.12
CA SER A 212 -5.78 21.67 -3.27
C SER A 212 -5.11 22.01 -1.94
N LYS A 213 -5.87 22.06 -0.83
CA LYS A 213 -5.31 22.24 0.51
C LYS A 213 -4.57 20.99 0.99
N ILE A 214 -5.05 19.79 0.67
CA ILE A 214 -4.34 18.53 0.96
C ILE A 214 -3.02 18.50 0.17
N ASP A 215 -3.05 18.85 -1.11
CA ASP A 215 -1.85 18.97 -1.95
C ASP A 215 -0.82 19.94 -1.35
N ALA A 216 -1.27 21.12 -0.90
CA ALA A 216 -0.41 22.10 -0.22
C ALA A 216 0.16 21.54 1.08
N PHE A 217 -0.65 20.84 1.90
CA PHE A 217 -0.17 20.21 3.12
C PHE A 217 0.87 19.11 2.86
N MET A 218 0.67 18.27 1.84
CA MET A 218 1.64 17.27 1.43
C MET A 218 2.96 17.94 1.00
N LEU A 219 2.85 19.00 0.20
CA LEU A 219 3.99 19.75 -0.34
C LEU A 219 4.78 20.50 0.72
N ASP A 220 4.10 21.20 1.63
CA ASP A 220 4.70 22.17 2.55
C ASP A 220 5.08 21.53 3.89
N VAL A 221 4.45 20.41 4.26
CA VAL A 221 4.64 19.75 5.57
C VAL A 221 5.16 18.33 5.42
N ILE A 222 4.39 17.44 4.79
CA ILE A 222 4.68 16.00 4.83
C ILE A 222 5.98 15.66 4.09
N ILE A 223 6.13 16.12 2.85
CA ILE A 223 7.30 15.81 2.04
C ILE A 223 8.60 16.39 2.63
N PRO A 224 8.67 17.68 3.05
CA PRO A 224 9.85 18.21 3.71
C PRO A 224 10.22 17.45 4.98
N LEU A 225 9.23 17.11 5.82
CA LEU A 225 9.46 16.32 7.03
C LEU A 225 10.01 14.93 6.69
N ALA A 226 9.40 14.24 5.71
CA ALA A 226 9.84 12.93 5.27
C ALA A 226 11.28 12.93 4.78
N CYS A 227 11.67 13.95 3.99
CA CYS A 227 13.05 14.11 3.53
C CYS A 227 14.04 14.35 4.68
N GLN A 228 13.68 15.14 5.69
CA GLN A 228 14.58 15.44 6.81
C GLN A 228 14.84 14.23 7.71
N THR A 229 13.83 13.37 7.86
CA THR A 229 13.87 12.24 8.79
C THR A 229 14.08 10.89 8.11
N ASN A 230 14.31 10.85 6.79
CA ASN A 230 14.28 9.62 6.00
C ASN A 230 13.01 8.80 6.29
N ALA A 231 11.84 9.43 6.33
CA ALA A 231 10.65 8.77 6.86
C ALA A 231 10.25 7.53 6.05
N LEU A 232 9.60 6.59 6.74
CA LEU A 232 8.75 5.59 6.09
C LEU A 232 7.31 6.12 6.12
N ILE A 233 6.72 6.32 4.95
CA ILE A 233 5.34 6.77 4.82
C ILE A 233 4.45 5.56 4.55
N LEU A 234 3.52 5.27 5.46
CA LEU A 234 2.46 4.30 5.23
C LEU A 234 1.26 5.01 4.61
N CYS A 235 0.73 4.48 3.52
CA CYS A 235 -0.49 5.00 2.90
C CYS A 235 -1.33 3.87 2.30
N SER A 236 -2.56 4.19 1.89
CA SER A 236 -3.37 3.24 1.13
C SER A 236 -2.78 2.99 -0.26
N GLY A 237 -2.83 1.74 -0.75
CA GLY A 237 -2.48 1.37 -2.12
C GLY A 237 -3.59 1.62 -3.14
N ILE A 238 -4.75 2.10 -2.69
CA ILE A 238 -5.93 2.37 -3.53
C ILE A 238 -5.81 3.78 -4.14
N LYS A 239 -5.97 3.90 -5.46
CA LYS A 239 -5.75 5.17 -6.18
C LYS A 239 -6.82 6.22 -5.93
N GLU A 240 -8.00 5.78 -5.50
CA GLU A 240 -9.15 6.66 -5.24
C GLU A 240 -9.09 7.36 -3.87
N GLN A 241 -8.15 6.96 -3.00
CA GLN A 241 -7.91 7.56 -1.70
C GLN A 241 -7.23 8.93 -1.84
N TRP A 242 -7.84 9.97 -1.29
CA TRP A 242 -7.42 11.36 -1.49
C TRP A 242 -6.02 11.65 -0.98
N LEU A 243 -5.66 11.16 0.21
CA LEU A 243 -4.34 11.33 0.81
C LEU A 243 -3.27 10.60 0.00
N ALA A 244 -3.52 9.35 -0.39
CA ALA A 244 -2.57 8.57 -1.19
C ALA A 244 -2.40 9.14 -2.61
N ALA A 245 -3.49 9.59 -3.23
CA ALA A 245 -3.49 10.23 -4.54
C ALA A 245 -2.74 11.57 -4.51
N SER A 246 -3.00 12.41 -3.50
CA SER A 246 -2.30 13.66 -3.29
C SER A 246 -0.80 13.45 -3.03
N LEU A 247 -0.44 12.51 -2.15
CA LEU A 247 0.96 12.13 -1.90
C LEU A 247 1.65 11.72 -3.21
N THR A 248 1.06 10.80 -3.97
CA THR A 248 1.61 10.31 -5.24
C THR A 248 1.80 11.47 -6.25
N LYS A 249 0.79 12.34 -6.37
CA LYS A 249 0.84 13.52 -7.24
C LYS A 249 1.98 14.46 -6.86
N ILE A 250 2.13 14.78 -5.57
CA ILE A 250 3.15 15.71 -5.09
C ILE A 250 4.56 15.10 -5.20
N ILE A 251 4.73 13.82 -4.90
CA ILE A 251 6.02 13.11 -5.11
C ILE A 251 6.42 13.18 -6.59
N LYS A 252 5.50 12.87 -7.51
CA LYS A 252 5.76 12.96 -8.96
C LYS A 252 6.14 14.37 -9.38
N MET A 253 5.43 15.39 -8.88
CA MET A 253 5.73 16.80 -9.15
C MET A 253 7.12 17.20 -8.65
N GLN A 254 7.56 16.65 -7.52
CA GLN A 254 8.87 16.92 -6.93
C GLN A 254 9.97 15.96 -7.41
N LYS A 255 9.67 15.04 -8.34
CA LYS A 255 10.62 14.01 -8.81
C LYS A 255 11.92 14.60 -9.33
N SER A 256 11.88 15.75 -10.00
CA SER A 256 13.08 16.45 -10.48
C SER A 256 14.01 16.93 -9.35
N LYS A 257 13.48 17.24 -8.16
CA LYS A 257 14.28 17.62 -6.99
C LYS A 257 14.95 16.43 -6.32
N PHE A 258 14.31 15.26 -6.37
CA PHE A 258 14.81 14.03 -5.74
C PHE A 258 15.79 13.27 -6.63
N GLY A 259 15.80 13.53 -7.94
CA GLY A 259 16.57 12.74 -8.89
C GLY A 259 15.99 11.33 -9.01
N THR A 260 16.84 10.31 -8.93
CA THR A 260 16.43 8.92 -9.11
C THR A 260 15.67 8.37 -7.90
N ASN A 261 16.07 8.73 -6.68
CA ASN A 261 15.56 8.15 -5.44
C ASN A 261 15.22 9.24 -4.41
N PRO A 262 13.96 9.35 -3.96
CA PRO A 262 13.61 10.24 -2.86
C PRO A 262 14.30 9.81 -1.55
N PRO A 263 14.69 10.75 -0.67
CA PRO A 263 15.32 10.44 0.62
C PRO A 263 14.28 10.00 1.67
N PHE A 264 13.31 9.19 1.27
CA PHE A 264 12.27 8.59 2.11
C PHE A 264 11.70 7.39 1.35
N SER A 265 10.93 6.54 2.03
CA SER A 265 10.29 5.38 1.40
C SER A 265 8.78 5.42 1.62
N VAL A 266 8.03 4.91 0.66
CA VAL A 266 6.58 4.76 0.77
C VAL A 266 6.25 3.27 0.79
N LEU A 267 5.39 2.87 1.72
CA LEU A 267 4.81 1.54 1.78
C LEU A 267 3.31 1.67 1.65
N ALA A 268 2.81 1.34 0.46
CA ALA A 268 1.40 1.30 0.16
C ALA A 268 0.78 -0.02 0.62
N THR A 269 -0.26 0.03 1.44
CA THR A 269 -0.95 -1.15 1.97
C THR A 269 -2.43 -1.16 1.59
N THR A 270 -3.01 -2.34 1.49
CA THR A 270 -4.44 -2.51 1.33
C THR A 270 -4.87 -3.84 1.94
N SER A 271 -5.96 -3.81 2.70
CA SER A 271 -6.62 -5.01 3.25
C SER A 271 -7.90 -5.35 2.50
N VAL A 272 -8.39 -4.47 1.63
CA VAL A 272 -9.69 -4.58 0.96
C VAL A 272 -9.60 -5.30 -0.39
N ILE A 273 -8.91 -6.44 -0.39
CA ILE A 273 -8.69 -7.22 -1.62
C ILE A 273 -10.00 -7.73 -2.23
N ASN A 274 -11.01 -8.00 -1.39
CA ASN A 274 -12.36 -8.38 -1.79
C ASN A 274 -12.97 -7.39 -2.80
N ASN A 275 -12.75 -6.09 -2.58
CA ASN A 275 -13.30 -5.04 -3.42
C ASN A 275 -12.73 -5.06 -4.85
N PHE A 276 -11.47 -5.51 -5.02
CA PHE A 276 -10.88 -5.64 -6.36
C PHE A 276 -11.64 -6.65 -7.23
N TYR A 277 -12.19 -7.70 -6.62
CA TYR A 277 -12.86 -8.80 -7.32
C TYR A 277 -14.35 -8.57 -7.53
N ALA A 278 -14.95 -7.66 -6.76
CA ALA A 278 -16.38 -7.38 -6.85
C ALA A 278 -16.78 -6.76 -8.21
N ALA A 279 -15.83 -6.21 -8.99
CA ALA A 279 -16.04 -5.61 -10.33
C ALA A 279 -15.52 -6.50 -11.47
N PRO A 280 -16.28 -7.53 -11.92
CA PRO A 280 -15.84 -8.35 -13.03
C PRO A 280 -15.82 -7.58 -14.37
N ALA A 281 -16.60 -6.51 -14.51
CA ALA A 281 -16.76 -5.76 -15.76
C ALA A 281 -15.48 -5.01 -16.20
N HIS A 282 -14.60 -4.64 -15.26
CA HIS A 282 -13.42 -3.83 -15.57
C HIS A 282 -12.17 -4.70 -15.73
N LEU A 283 -12.01 -5.27 -16.93
CA LEU A 283 -10.86 -6.13 -17.26
C LEU A 283 -9.52 -5.36 -17.30
N ASN A 284 -9.57 -4.04 -17.46
CA ASN A 284 -8.39 -3.17 -17.60
C ASN A 284 -7.86 -2.61 -16.26
N ARG A 285 -8.32 -3.12 -15.11
CA ARG A 285 -7.86 -2.66 -13.79
C ARG A 285 -6.41 -3.06 -13.54
N HIS A 286 -5.64 -2.16 -12.94
CA HIS A 286 -4.22 -2.36 -12.70
C HIS A 286 -3.95 -3.53 -11.75
N TRP A 287 -4.79 -3.73 -10.73
CA TRP A 287 -4.63 -4.84 -9.79
C TRP A 287 -4.59 -6.21 -10.47
N ARG A 288 -5.28 -6.39 -11.62
CA ARG A 288 -5.25 -7.64 -12.39
C ARG A 288 -3.87 -7.90 -13.01
N VAL A 289 -3.16 -6.84 -13.39
CA VAL A 289 -1.78 -6.92 -13.90
C VAL A 289 -0.84 -7.35 -12.77
N VAL A 290 -0.94 -6.68 -11.62
CA VAL A 290 -0.15 -7.00 -10.41
C VAL A 290 -0.39 -8.44 -9.97
N ARG A 291 -1.66 -8.88 -9.91
CA ARG A 291 -2.02 -10.26 -9.58
C ARG A 291 -1.37 -11.28 -10.52
N ARG A 292 -1.32 -11.02 -11.83
CA ARG A 292 -0.70 -11.94 -12.81
C ARG A 292 0.82 -12.03 -12.64
N GLN A 293 1.45 -10.96 -12.17
CA GLN A 293 2.89 -10.92 -11.90
C GLN A 293 3.24 -11.58 -10.55
N SER A 294 2.34 -11.47 -9.58
CA SER A 294 2.50 -12.09 -8.25
C SER A 294 2.16 -13.57 -8.26
N LYS A 295 3.14 -14.43 -7.95
CA LYS A 295 2.90 -15.87 -7.85
C LYS A 295 2.06 -16.19 -6.62
N ALA A 296 2.36 -15.53 -5.50
CA ALA A 296 1.66 -15.71 -4.23
C ALA A 296 0.17 -15.34 -4.32
N TRP A 297 -0.14 -14.22 -4.97
CA TRP A 297 -1.52 -13.80 -5.21
C TRP A 297 -2.20 -14.69 -6.26
N CYS A 298 -1.56 -14.95 -7.40
CA CYS A 298 -2.13 -15.81 -8.45
C CYS A 298 -2.47 -17.22 -7.93
N HIS A 299 -1.63 -17.79 -7.07
CA HIS A 299 -1.89 -19.10 -6.45
C HIS A 299 -3.16 -19.12 -5.59
N ARG A 300 -3.49 -18.00 -4.95
CA ARG A 300 -4.66 -17.86 -4.07
C ARG A 300 -5.90 -17.33 -4.77
N ASP A 301 -5.77 -16.89 -6.02
CA ASP A 301 -6.83 -16.27 -6.81
C ASP A 301 -8.15 -17.05 -6.78
N LYS A 302 -8.08 -18.34 -7.09
CA LYS A 302 -9.25 -19.21 -7.11
C LYS A 302 -9.95 -19.26 -5.75
N LYS A 303 -9.19 -19.46 -4.67
CA LYS A 303 -9.73 -19.51 -3.31
C LYS A 303 -10.37 -18.18 -2.92
N ILE A 304 -9.78 -17.04 -3.29
CA ILE A 304 -10.34 -15.71 -3.05
C ILE A 304 -11.69 -15.58 -3.75
N VAL A 305 -11.76 -15.93 -5.04
CA VAL A 305 -13.01 -15.91 -5.81
C VAL A 305 -14.07 -16.82 -5.18
N ASP A 306 -13.71 -18.05 -4.81
CA ASP A 306 -14.62 -19.00 -4.18
C ASP A 306 -15.17 -18.47 -2.84
N MET A 307 -14.31 -17.84 -2.02
CA MET A 307 -14.73 -17.19 -0.76
C MET A 307 -15.66 -16.00 -1.01
N LEU A 308 -15.41 -15.19 -2.04
CA LEU A 308 -16.24 -14.04 -2.34
C LEU A 308 -17.62 -14.41 -2.85
N HIS A 309 -17.75 -15.50 -3.61
CA HIS A 309 -19.04 -16.02 -4.02
C HIS A 309 -19.91 -16.51 -2.85
N ALA A 310 -19.29 -16.80 -1.70
CA ALA A 310 -20.01 -17.15 -0.47
C ALA A 310 -20.50 -15.92 0.30
N ILE A 311 -20.02 -14.71 -0.02
CA ILE A 311 -20.45 -13.46 0.62
C ILE A 311 -21.69 -12.93 -0.11
N PRO A 312 -22.77 -12.56 0.61
CA PRO A 312 -23.92 -11.89 0.02
C PRO A 312 -23.50 -10.61 -0.73
N LYS A 313 -24.12 -10.33 -1.88
CA LYS A 313 -23.70 -9.21 -2.74
C LYS A 313 -23.92 -7.85 -2.07
N GLU A 314 -24.93 -7.77 -1.22
CA GLU A 314 -25.29 -6.62 -0.39
C GLU A 314 -24.19 -6.20 0.58
N ASP A 315 -23.27 -7.11 0.93
CA ASP A 315 -22.15 -6.83 1.85
C ASP A 315 -20.87 -6.40 1.10
N LEU A 316 -20.88 -6.40 -0.24
CA LEU A 316 -19.75 -5.98 -1.05
C LEU A 316 -19.85 -4.49 -1.38
N TRP A 317 -18.77 -3.73 -1.17
CA TRP A 317 -18.69 -2.32 -1.55
C TRP A 317 -18.88 -2.13 -3.06
N ASP A 318 -19.27 -0.91 -3.47
CA ASP A 318 -19.44 -0.57 -4.88
C ASP A 318 -18.15 -0.93 -5.65
N PRO A 319 -18.24 -1.94 -6.52
CA PRO A 319 -17.07 -2.56 -7.10
C PRO A 319 -16.36 -1.67 -8.13
N ASP A 320 -17.04 -0.66 -8.65
CA ASP A 320 -16.52 0.16 -9.74
C ASP A 320 -15.44 1.17 -9.30
N LEU A 321 -15.15 1.25 -8.00
CA LEU A 321 -14.43 2.36 -7.41
C LEU A 321 -13.07 2.02 -6.81
N VAL A 322 -12.58 0.78 -6.93
CA VAL A 322 -11.33 0.39 -6.27
C VAL A 322 -10.32 -0.20 -7.25
N ASP A 323 -9.14 0.41 -7.36
CA ASP A 323 -8.00 -0.14 -8.09
C ASP A 323 -6.67 0.18 -7.39
N LEU A 324 -5.65 -0.62 -7.69
CA LEU A 324 -4.28 -0.32 -7.24
C LEU A 324 -3.72 0.86 -8.04
N THR A 325 -2.96 1.72 -7.36
CA THR A 325 -2.24 2.82 -8.02
C THR A 325 -1.08 2.26 -8.84
N PRO A 326 -1.06 2.41 -10.18
CA PRO A 326 0.04 1.90 -11.00
C PRO A 326 1.37 2.61 -10.71
N ASP A 327 1.29 3.84 -10.22
CA ASP A 327 2.42 4.66 -9.88
C ASP A 327 2.56 4.83 -8.36
N ALA A 328 2.12 3.84 -7.56
CA ALA A 328 2.43 3.84 -6.15
C ALA A 328 3.97 4.00 -5.99
N PRO A 329 4.43 5.04 -5.29
CA PRO A 329 5.83 5.41 -5.24
C PRO A 329 6.72 4.40 -4.50
#